data_AF-A0A820I258-F1
#
_entry.id   AF-A0A820I258-F1
#
_cell.length_a   1.000
_cell.length_b   1.000
_cell.length_c   1.000
_cell.angle_alpha   90.00
_cell.angle_beta   90.00
_cell.angle_gamma   90.00
#
_symmetry.space_group_name_H-M   'P 1'
#
loop_
_entity.id
_entity.type
_entity.pdbx_description
1 polymer ?
#
loop_
_entity_poly.entity_id
_entity_poly.type
_entity_poly.pdbx_seq_one_letter_code
_entity_poly.pdbx_strand_id
1 'polypeptide(L)'
;MCHSMVKLVFILLFSCSLLQTSEQQRYTPNWESLDTRPLPKWYDESKIGIFIHWGLYSVPAMSSEWMWWNWKGTDPSPTLVDYMNKNYPPDWTYANFGPQFRADLYNPNEWADLFAASGAK
;
A
#
# COMPACT_ATOMS: atom_id res chain seq x y z
N MET A 1 -9.89 -60.78 0.89
CA MET A 1 -10.61 -59.56 0.45
C MET A 1 -11.01 -58.64 1.61
N CYS A 2 -11.48 -59.15 2.76
CA CYS A 2 -11.93 -58.32 3.90
C CYS A 2 -10.84 -57.39 4.52
N HIS A 3 -9.59 -57.83 4.63
CA HIS A 3 -8.51 -57.03 5.26
C HIS A 3 -8.04 -55.82 4.43
N SER A 4 -8.25 -55.83 3.11
CA SER A 4 -7.79 -54.77 2.21
C SER A 4 -8.77 -53.59 2.19
N MET A 5 -10.08 -53.87 2.31
CA MET A 5 -11.12 -52.83 2.45
C MET A 5 -10.99 -52.07 3.77
N VAL A 6 -10.66 -52.74 4.87
CA VAL A 6 -10.47 -52.10 6.18
C VAL A 6 -9.32 -51.09 6.13
N LYS A 7 -8.18 -51.44 5.50
CA LYS A 7 -7.05 -50.52 5.33
C LYS A 7 -7.38 -49.30 4.48
N LEU A 8 -8.17 -49.47 3.41
CA LEU A 8 -8.57 -48.36 2.53
C LEU A 8 -9.52 -47.38 3.23
N VAL A 9 -10.44 -47.90 4.06
CA VAL A 9 -11.34 -47.08 4.90
C VAL A 9 -10.55 -46.29 5.95
N PHE A 10 -9.57 -46.91 6.61
CA PHE A 10 -8.70 -46.20 7.56
C PHE A 10 -7.85 -45.11 6.90
N ILE A 11 -7.33 -45.33 5.69
CA ILE A 11 -6.55 -44.33 4.93
C ILE A 11 -7.44 -43.14 4.49
N LEU A 12 -8.67 -43.41 4.03
CA LEU A 12 -9.63 -42.36 3.65
C LEU A 12 -10.13 -41.54 4.85
N LEU A 13 -10.32 -42.17 6.01
CA LEU A 13 -10.68 -41.47 7.25
C LEU A 13 -9.53 -40.59 7.76
N PHE A 14 -8.28 -41.04 7.60
CA PHE A 14 -7.09 -40.26 8.00
C PHE A 14 -6.82 -39.07 7.07
N SER A 15 -7.10 -39.18 5.76
CA SER A 15 -6.94 -38.06 4.83
C SER A 15 -8.00 -36.97 5.01
N CYS A 16 -9.19 -37.32 5.51
CA CYS A 16 -10.27 -36.36 5.75
C CYS A 16 -10.02 -35.46 6.98
N SER A 17 -9.22 -35.93 7.94
CA SER A 17 -8.86 -35.16 9.15
C SER A 17 -7.82 -34.05 8.93
N LEU A 18 -7.15 -34.03 7.77
CA LEU A 18 -6.09 -33.06 7.44
C LEU A 18 -6.63 -31.81 6.72
N LEU A 19 -7.93 -31.73 6.46
CA LEU A 19 -8.58 -30.50 6.02
C LEU A 19 -8.88 -29.63 7.25
N GLN A 20 -7.84 -29.11 7.91
CA GLN A 20 -8.00 -27.99 8.83
C GLN A 20 -8.39 -26.77 8.00
N THR A 21 -9.68 -26.48 7.93
CA THR A 21 -10.17 -25.18 7.52
C THR A 21 -9.58 -24.15 8.48
N SER A 22 -8.72 -23.24 7.99
CA SER A 22 -8.29 -22.10 8.79
C SER A 22 -9.52 -21.28 9.11
N GLU A 23 -10.07 -21.43 10.32
CA GLU A 23 -11.15 -20.57 10.78
C GLU A 23 -10.53 -19.18 10.99
N GLN A 24 -10.74 -18.30 10.02
CA GLN A 24 -10.28 -16.93 10.11
C GLN A 24 -11.07 -16.27 11.25
N GLN A 25 -10.39 -16.04 12.37
CA GLN A 25 -10.98 -15.44 13.56
C GLN A 25 -11.73 -14.17 13.17
N ARG A 26 -13.05 -14.17 13.36
CA ARG A 26 -13.91 -13.06 12.96
C ARG A 26 -13.95 -12.02 14.06
N TYR A 27 -13.48 -10.81 13.76
CA TYR A 27 -13.53 -9.69 14.70
C TYR A 27 -14.91 -9.03 14.71
N THR A 28 -15.33 -8.56 15.87
CA THR A 28 -16.50 -7.69 16.03
C THR A 28 -16.04 -6.23 16.11
N PRO A 29 -16.89 -5.24 15.75
CA PRO A 29 -16.50 -3.83 15.69
C PRO A 29 -16.48 -3.17 17.08
N ASN A 30 -15.81 -3.79 18.05
CA ASN A 30 -15.54 -3.23 19.38
C ASN A 30 -14.06 -3.43 19.75
N TRP A 31 -13.57 -2.57 20.65
CA TRP A 31 -12.15 -2.56 21.04
C TRP A 31 -11.70 -3.86 21.68
N GLU A 32 -12.53 -4.44 22.56
CA GLU A 32 -12.22 -5.72 23.21
C GLU A 32 -11.90 -6.82 22.20
N SER A 33 -12.62 -6.87 21.08
CA SER A 33 -12.34 -7.80 19.99
C SER A 33 -11.14 -7.38 19.14
N LEU A 34 -11.03 -6.10 18.75
CA LEU A 34 -10.01 -5.62 17.81
C LEU A 34 -8.60 -5.61 18.42
N ASP A 35 -8.49 -5.44 19.73
CA ASP A 35 -7.21 -5.43 20.46
C ASP A 35 -6.63 -6.85 20.65
N THR A 36 -7.44 -7.89 20.44
CA THR A 36 -6.95 -9.30 20.41
C THR A 36 -6.22 -9.66 19.12
N ARG A 37 -6.19 -8.76 18.11
CA ARG A 37 -5.52 -9.02 16.84
C ARG A 37 -4.01 -9.12 17.05
N PRO A 38 -3.39 -10.29 16.85
CA PRO A 38 -1.94 -10.39 16.96
C PRO A 38 -1.27 -9.62 15.83
N LEU A 39 -0.08 -9.11 16.09
CA LEU A 39 0.78 -8.57 15.04
C LEU A 39 1.10 -9.71 14.06
N PRO A 40 0.83 -9.57 12.74
CA PRO A 40 1.15 -10.61 11.79
C PRO A 40 2.65 -10.88 11.75
N LYS A 41 3.03 -12.17 11.77
CA LYS A 41 4.44 -12.58 11.81
C LYS A 41 5.27 -12.00 10.68
N TRP A 42 4.73 -11.94 9.46
CA TRP A 42 5.43 -11.36 8.31
C TRP A 42 5.77 -9.88 8.53
N TYR A 43 4.89 -9.10 9.16
CA TYR A 43 5.12 -7.67 9.41
C TYR A 43 6.17 -7.48 10.48
N ASP A 44 6.10 -8.28 11.56
CA ASP A 44 7.14 -8.25 12.58
C ASP A 44 8.49 -8.63 11.97
N GLU A 45 8.58 -9.69 11.16
CA GLU A 45 9.84 -10.16 10.57
C GLU A 45 10.41 -9.26 9.47
N SER A 46 9.60 -8.45 8.78
CA SER A 46 10.05 -7.58 7.67
C SER A 46 11.05 -6.51 8.10
N LYS A 47 10.85 -5.89 9.26
CA LYS A 47 11.67 -4.82 9.90
C LYS A 47 11.88 -3.51 9.09
N ILE A 48 12.01 -3.57 7.76
CA ILE A 48 12.23 -2.42 6.86
C ILE A 48 11.25 -2.50 5.68
N GLY A 49 10.56 -1.39 5.42
CA GLY A 49 9.68 -1.21 4.26
C GLY A 49 9.94 0.14 3.57
N ILE A 50 9.47 0.28 2.33
CA ILE A 50 9.53 1.53 1.56
C ILE A 50 8.14 2.13 1.46
N PHE A 51 8.03 3.43 1.74
CA PHE A 51 6.82 4.21 1.53
C PHE A 51 7.10 5.35 0.55
N ILE A 52 6.15 5.64 -0.33
CA ILE A 52 6.36 6.54 -1.47
C ILE A 52 5.28 7.62 -1.46
N HIS A 53 5.73 8.88 -1.40
CA HIS A 53 4.88 10.04 -1.63
C HIS A 53 4.98 10.44 -3.10
N TRP A 54 4.03 9.97 -3.90
CA TRP A 54 3.96 10.28 -5.32
C TRP A 54 2.51 10.55 -5.75
N GLY A 55 2.27 11.68 -6.39
CA GLY A 55 0.94 12.09 -6.83
C GLY A 55 0.94 13.41 -7.58
N LEU A 56 -0.21 14.10 -7.63
CA LEU A 56 -0.37 15.37 -8.35
C LEU A 56 0.63 16.44 -7.91
N TYR A 57 0.94 16.51 -6.61
CA TYR A 57 1.93 17.42 -6.05
C TYR A 57 3.35 17.17 -6.60
N SER A 58 3.63 15.98 -7.14
CA SER A 58 4.92 15.67 -7.77
C SER A 58 5.07 16.27 -9.16
N VAL A 59 3.98 16.66 -9.83
CA VAL A 59 3.99 17.26 -11.18
C VAL A 59 4.80 18.57 -11.23
N PRO A 60 4.54 19.58 -10.38
CA PRO A 60 5.35 20.80 -10.37
C PRO A 60 6.76 20.59 -9.79
N ALA A 61 7.04 19.43 -9.16
CA ALA A 61 8.33 19.10 -8.55
C ALA A 61 8.89 20.22 -7.65
N MET A 62 8.01 20.90 -6.90
CA MET A 62 8.34 22.07 -6.11
C MET A 62 7.76 21.94 -4.69
N SER A 63 8.54 22.37 -3.69
CA SER A 63 8.19 22.27 -2.26
C SER A 63 8.05 20.82 -1.78
N SER A 64 6.86 20.38 -1.35
CA SER A 64 6.59 19.06 -0.77
C SER A 64 5.21 18.55 -1.16
N GLU A 65 4.79 17.41 -0.60
CA GLU A 65 3.43 16.89 -0.74
C GLU A 65 2.34 17.85 -0.25
N TRP A 66 2.71 18.81 0.62
CA TRP A 66 1.85 19.91 1.09
C TRP A 66 1.76 21.10 0.13
N MET A 67 2.31 20.99 -1.08
CA MET A 67 2.36 22.05 -2.10
C MET A 67 1.02 22.80 -2.24
N TRP A 68 -0.11 22.09 -2.26
CA TRP A 68 -1.41 22.77 -2.34
C TRP A 68 -1.69 23.69 -1.16
N TRP A 69 -1.48 23.20 0.07
CA TRP A 69 -1.68 23.99 1.29
C TRP A 69 -0.72 25.17 1.35
N ASN A 70 0.54 24.96 0.98
CA ASN A 70 1.55 26.02 0.94
C ASN A 70 1.31 27.03 -0.19
N TRP A 71 0.39 26.76 -1.13
CA TRP A 71 0.04 27.66 -2.23
C TRP A 71 -1.33 28.34 -2.04
N LYS A 72 -2.32 27.62 -1.51
CA LYS A 72 -3.73 28.05 -1.43
C LYS A 72 -4.29 28.04 -0.01
N GLY A 73 -3.53 27.57 0.98
CA GLY A 73 -3.93 27.54 2.39
C GLY A 73 -3.97 28.94 3.01
N THR A 74 -4.06 28.99 4.33
CA THR A 74 -4.26 30.24 5.08
C THR A 74 -3.03 31.16 5.08
N ASP A 75 -1.84 30.61 4.94
CA ASP A 75 -0.57 31.36 4.88
C ASP A 75 0.31 30.82 3.74
N PRO A 76 0.05 31.24 2.48
CA PRO A 76 0.79 30.75 1.33
C PRO A 76 2.26 31.20 1.35
N SER A 77 3.16 30.28 0.97
CA SER A 77 4.57 30.59 0.77
C SER A 77 4.75 31.54 -0.41
N PRO A 78 5.37 32.73 -0.23
CA PRO A 78 5.61 33.67 -1.33
C PRO A 78 6.42 33.04 -2.47
N THR A 79 7.46 32.27 -2.14
CA THR A 79 8.29 31.57 -3.13
C THR A 79 7.47 30.59 -3.99
N LEU A 80 6.53 29.87 -3.38
CA LEU A 80 5.70 28.92 -4.11
C LEU A 80 4.64 29.63 -4.96
N VAL A 81 4.04 30.71 -4.44
CA VAL A 81 3.12 31.57 -5.19
C VAL A 81 3.81 32.15 -6.43
N ASP A 82 5.02 32.71 -6.26
CA ASP A 82 5.80 33.27 -7.35
C ASP A 82 6.19 32.22 -8.38
N TYR A 83 6.60 31.03 -7.93
CA TYR A 83 6.85 29.89 -8.81
C TYR A 83 5.61 29.53 -9.63
N MET A 84 4.44 29.44 -8.99
CA MET A 84 3.19 29.10 -9.67
C MET A 84 2.78 30.16 -10.69
N ASN A 85 2.85 31.45 -10.32
CA ASN A 85 2.51 32.56 -11.22
C ASN A 85 3.46 32.67 -12.42
N LYS A 86 4.73 32.27 -12.25
CA LYS A 86 5.73 32.31 -13.33
C LYS A 86 5.62 31.15 -14.31
N ASN A 87 5.22 29.96 -13.85
CA ASN A 87 5.31 28.72 -14.64
C ASN A 87 3.96 28.20 -15.15
N TYR A 88 2.84 28.69 -14.60
CA TYR A 88 1.49 28.25 -15.00
C TYR A 88 0.61 29.42 -15.43
N PRO A 89 -0.37 29.19 -16.33
CA PRO A 89 -1.33 30.23 -16.72
C PRO A 89 -2.06 30.86 -15.54
N PRO A 90 -2.59 32.09 -15.71
CA PRO A 90 -3.56 32.66 -14.77
C PRO A 90 -4.70 31.68 -14.49
N ASP A 91 -5.25 31.75 -13.27
CA ASP A 91 -6.35 30.90 -12.80
C ASP A 91 -6.05 29.39 -12.74
N TRP A 92 -4.77 28.99 -12.81
CA TRP A 92 -4.38 27.60 -12.57
C TRP A 92 -4.86 27.11 -11.20
N THR A 93 -5.44 25.93 -11.20
CA THR A 93 -5.92 25.21 -10.00
C THR A 93 -5.14 23.92 -9.82
N TYR A 94 -5.18 23.36 -8.61
CA TYR A 94 -4.51 22.08 -8.33
C TYR A 94 -5.04 20.92 -9.18
N ALA A 95 -6.35 20.93 -9.48
CA ALA A 95 -6.96 19.92 -10.35
C ALA A 95 -6.41 19.95 -11.77
N ASN A 96 -5.89 21.10 -12.25
CA ASN A 96 -5.30 21.19 -13.57
C ASN A 96 -4.00 20.37 -13.73
N PHE A 97 -3.38 19.92 -12.63
CA PHE A 97 -2.27 18.97 -12.68
C PHE A 97 -2.70 17.55 -13.05
N GLY A 98 -3.99 17.22 -12.95
CA GLY A 98 -4.54 15.88 -13.25
C GLY A 98 -4.07 15.31 -14.59
N PRO A 99 -4.36 16.00 -15.71
CA PRO A 99 -3.92 15.56 -17.03
C PRO A 99 -2.39 15.54 -17.24
N GLN A 100 -1.61 16.21 -16.39
CA GLN A 100 -0.14 16.25 -16.49
C GLN A 100 0.53 15.12 -15.72
N PHE A 101 -0.15 14.52 -14.74
CA PHE A 101 0.36 13.38 -14.01
C PHE A 101 0.24 12.09 -14.84
N ARG A 102 1.08 12.00 -15.88
CA ARG A 102 1.01 10.93 -16.88
C ARG A 102 1.83 9.69 -16.55
N ALA A 103 2.83 9.82 -15.68
CA ALA A 103 3.75 8.74 -15.32
C ALA A 103 4.44 8.10 -16.55
N ASP A 104 4.79 8.90 -17.56
CA ASP A 104 5.29 8.41 -18.86
C ASP A 104 6.53 7.50 -18.77
N LEU A 105 7.36 7.67 -17.74
CA LEU A 105 8.58 6.89 -17.48
C LEU A 105 8.45 5.92 -16.31
N TYR A 106 7.23 5.68 -15.83
CA TYR A 106 7.01 4.78 -14.71
C TYR A 106 7.09 3.32 -15.15
N ASN A 107 8.05 2.59 -14.57
CA ASN A 107 8.15 1.15 -14.68
C ASN A 107 8.01 0.51 -13.29
N PRO A 108 6.89 -0.15 -12.98
CA PRO A 108 6.66 -0.76 -11.67
C PRO A 108 7.65 -1.90 -11.36
N ASN A 109 8.15 -2.61 -12.38
CA ASN A 109 9.09 -3.72 -12.18
C ASN A 109 10.47 -3.19 -11.78
N GLU A 110 10.95 -2.12 -12.42
CA GLU A 110 12.23 -1.49 -12.02
C GLU A 110 12.18 -0.98 -10.58
N TRP A 111 11.03 -0.44 -10.16
CA TRP A 111 10.83 -0.02 -8.78
C TRP A 111 10.84 -1.22 -7.82
N ALA A 112 10.08 -2.27 -8.13
CA ALA A 112 10.03 -3.48 -7.31
C ALA A 112 11.42 -4.14 -7.17
N ASP A 113 12.17 -4.23 -8.27
CA ASP A 113 13.53 -4.78 -8.28
C ASP A 113 14.47 -3.93 -7.41
N LEU A 114 14.37 -2.60 -7.52
CA LEU A 114 15.15 -1.67 -6.68
C LEU A 114 14.80 -1.81 -5.19
N PHE A 115 13.52 -1.91 -4.85
CA PHE A 115 13.08 -2.06 -3.45
C PHE A 115 13.49 -3.41 -2.87
N ALA A 116 13.42 -4.48 -3.67
CA ALA A 116 13.92 -5.78 -3.27
C ALA A 116 15.45 -5.74 -3.03
N ALA A 117 16.19 -5.06 -3.92
CA ALA A 117 17.63 -4.90 -3.80
C ALA A 117 18.07 -4.05 -2.59
N SER A 118 17.22 -3.13 -2.10
CA SER A 118 17.48 -2.38 -0.86
C SER A 118 17.31 -3.21 0.41
N GLY A 119 16.74 -4.41 0.30
CA GLY A 119 16.45 -5.31 1.42
C GLY A 119 15.10 -5.08 2.09
N ALA A 120 14.25 -4.20 1.54
CA ALA A 120 12.90 -4.00 2.04
C ALA A 120 12.01 -5.25 1.84
N LYS A 121 11.00 -5.41 2.70
CA LYS A 121 10.09 -6.56 2.73
C LYS A 121 8.63 -6.15 2.86
#